data_AF-A0A1R4LRF1-F1
#
_entry.id   AF-A0A1R4LRF1-F1
#
_cell.length_a   1.000
_cell.length_b   1.000
_cell.length_c   1.000
_cell.angle_alpha   90.00
_cell.angle_beta   90.00
_cell.angle_gamma   90.00
#
_symmetry.space_group_name_H-M   'P 1'
#
loop_
_entity.id
_entity.type
_entity.pdbx_description
1 polymer ?
#
loop_
_entity_poly.entity_id
_entity_poly.type
_entity_poly.pdbx_seq_one_letter_code
_entity_poly.pdbx_strand_id
1 'polypeptide(L)'
;MKFTTNEIAAMRRELMNHAFSALVRRMPLSTHDAHDFIARHLGISLSTVLNMSHKEITAEYAGRLNEVAQCFGIRMFRYQFIPTDNICRSWLAHAYQNDKGRQPHKHIFEHWERDMTKVKVREAA
;
A
#
# COMPACT_ATOMS: atom_id res chain seq x y z
N MET A 1 -20.25 -7.59 -4.07
CA MET A 1 -19.51 -7.13 -5.27
C MET A 1 -18.30 -8.04 -5.45
N LYS A 2 -17.97 -8.46 -6.68
CA LYS A 2 -16.78 -9.30 -6.95
C LYS A 2 -15.70 -8.45 -7.60
N PHE A 3 -14.54 -8.34 -6.95
CA PHE A 3 -13.32 -7.71 -7.49
C PHE A 3 -12.48 -8.73 -8.24
N THR A 4 -11.76 -8.27 -9.26
CA THR A 4 -10.88 -9.12 -10.07
C THR A 4 -9.55 -9.37 -9.38
N THR A 5 -8.84 -10.41 -9.82
CA THR A 5 -7.50 -10.75 -9.28
C THR A 5 -6.52 -9.60 -9.46
N ASN A 6 -6.62 -8.88 -10.57
CA ASN A 6 -5.75 -7.74 -10.88
C ASN A 6 -6.04 -6.54 -9.97
N GLU A 7 -7.32 -6.21 -9.73
CA GLU A 7 -7.71 -5.16 -8.78
C GLU A 7 -7.20 -5.47 -7.36
N ILE A 8 -7.31 -6.74 -6.94
CA ILE A 8 -6.81 -7.19 -5.63
C ILE A 8 -5.28 -7.08 -5.54
N ALA A 9 -4.57 -7.51 -6.59
CA ALA A 9 -3.11 -7.40 -6.64
C ALA A 9 -2.65 -5.94 -6.64
N ALA A 10 -3.31 -5.07 -7.40
CA ALA A 10 -3.03 -3.64 -7.42
C ALA A 10 -3.27 -2.97 -6.07
N MET A 11 -4.42 -3.22 -5.43
CA MET A 11 -4.71 -2.72 -4.08
C MET A 11 -3.68 -3.22 -3.06
N ARG A 12 -3.25 -4.49 -3.18
CA ARG A 12 -2.22 -5.04 -2.30
C ARG A 12 -0.93 -4.24 -2.41
N ARG A 13 -0.45 -3.97 -3.63
CA ARG A 13 0.75 -3.16 -3.87
C ARG A 13 0.61 -1.75 -3.30
N GLU A 14 -0.53 -1.09 -3.51
CA GLU A 14 -0.77 0.26 -3.00
C GLU A 14 -0.72 0.31 -1.47
N LEU A 15 -1.39 -0.62 -0.79
CA LEU A 15 -1.38 -0.71 0.67
C LEU A 15 0.03 -1.00 1.23
N MET A 16 0.81 -1.84 0.54
CA MET A 16 2.19 -2.14 0.93
C MET A 16 3.09 -0.91 0.79
N ASN A 17 2.95 -0.18 -0.32
CA ASN A 17 3.69 1.08 -0.54
C ASN A 17 3.32 2.11 0.53
N HIS A 18 2.03 2.27 0.86
CA HIS A 18 1.57 3.14 1.94
C HIS A 18 2.16 2.77 3.29
N ALA A 19 2.24 1.47 3.61
CA ALA A 19 2.87 1.01 4.85
C ALA A 19 4.36 1.37 4.88
N PHE A 20 5.10 1.10 3.80
CA PHE A 20 6.52 1.43 3.72
C PHE A 20 6.78 2.94 3.82
N SER A 21 6.04 3.77 3.07
CA SER A 21 6.15 5.22 3.17
C SER A 21 5.78 5.72 4.58
N ALA A 22 4.81 5.11 5.25
CA ALA A 22 4.46 5.45 6.62
C ALA A 22 5.56 5.08 7.62
N LEU A 23 6.26 3.95 7.42
CA LEU A 23 7.43 3.56 8.22
C LEU A 23 8.53 4.62 8.07
N VAL A 24 8.97 4.90 6.85
CA VAL A 24 10.06 5.85 6.57
C VAL A 24 9.75 7.24 7.16
N ARG A 25 8.53 7.74 6.97
CA ARG A 25 8.10 9.05 7.50
C ARG A 25 8.09 9.09 9.04
N ARG A 26 7.88 7.96 9.71
CA ARG A 26 7.81 7.90 11.18
C ARG A 26 9.14 7.63 11.85
N MET A 27 10.16 7.25 11.09
CA MET A 27 11.51 7.10 11.63
C MET A 27 12.06 8.49 12.01
N PRO A 28 12.72 8.64 13.17
CA PRO A 28 13.34 9.89 13.61
C PRO A 28 14.67 10.14 12.88
N LEU A 29 14.68 9.98 11.57
CA LEU A 29 15.83 10.07 10.68
C LEU A 29 15.44 10.89 9.44
N SER A 30 16.43 11.42 8.71
CA SER A 30 16.16 11.95 7.38
C SER A 30 15.66 10.82 6.46
N THR A 31 14.89 11.14 5.43
CA THR A 31 14.39 10.13 4.47
C THR A 31 15.53 9.31 3.86
N HIS A 32 16.66 9.95 3.56
CA HIS A 32 17.85 9.28 3.05
C HIS A 32 18.41 8.28 4.07
N ASP A 33 18.64 8.74 5.31
CA ASP A 33 19.22 7.90 6.37
C ASP A 33 18.28 6.76 6.80
N ALA A 34 16.96 6.98 6.72
CA ALA A 34 15.97 5.95 6.94
C ALA A 34 16.07 4.82 5.90
N HIS A 35 16.19 5.17 4.61
CA HIS A 35 16.39 4.16 3.57
C HIS A 35 17.73 3.42 3.75
N ASP A 36 18.80 4.14 4.06
CA ASP A 36 20.11 3.55 4.35
C ASP A 36 20.07 2.60 5.55
N PHE A 37 19.38 3.00 6.62
CA PHE A 37 19.18 2.16 7.81
C PHE A 37 18.43 0.88 7.44
N ILE A 38 17.32 1.00 6.71
CA ILE A 38 16.53 -0.16 6.26
C ILE A 38 17.41 -1.08 5.40
N ALA A 39 18.20 -0.55 4.46
CA ALA A 39 19.05 -1.34 3.58
C ALA A 39 20.06 -2.16 4.39
N ARG A 40 20.75 -1.52 5.34
CA ARG A 40 21.71 -2.18 6.23
C ARG A 40 21.05 -3.21 7.13
N HIS A 41 19.89 -2.88 7.71
CA HIS A 41 19.15 -3.77 8.61
C HIS A 41 18.61 -5.01 7.87
N LEU A 42 18.16 -4.84 6.63
CA LEU A 42 17.67 -5.94 5.78
C LEU A 42 18.80 -6.68 5.05
N GLY A 43 20.03 -6.14 5.03
CA GLY A 43 21.16 -6.73 4.30
C GLY A 43 20.95 -6.71 2.78
N ILE A 44 20.31 -5.66 2.26
CA ILE A 44 19.99 -5.49 0.84
C ILE A 44 20.53 -4.15 0.32
N SER A 45 20.56 -4.00 -1.01
CA SER A 45 21.03 -2.75 -1.62
C SER A 45 20.07 -1.58 -1.34
N LEU A 46 20.62 -0.36 -1.25
CA LEU A 46 19.83 0.87 -1.15
C LEU A 46 18.86 1.00 -2.34
N SER A 47 19.30 0.63 -3.55
CA SER A 47 18.45 0.61 -4.74
C SER A 47 17.23 -0.30 -4.55
N THR A 48 17.39 -1.46 -3.91
CA THR A 48 16.27 -2.35 -3.59
C THR A 48 15.27 -1.66 -2.67
N VAL A 49 15.74 -0.99 -1.62
CA VAL A 49 14.90 -0.25 -0.66
C VAL A 49 14.16 0.90 -1.34
N LEU A 50 14.82 1.69 -2.17
CA LEU A 50 14.19 2.78 -2.92
C LEU A 50 13.08 2.25 -3.84
N ASN A 51 13.31 1.09 -4.47
CA ASN A 51 12.32 0.43 -5.32
C ASN A 51 11.13 -0.17 -4.55
N MET A 52 11.22 -0.40 -3.23
CA MET A 52 10.11 -0.93 -2.42
C MET A 52 8.89 0.00 -2.42
N SER A 53 9.10 1.30 -2.63
CA SER A 53 8.02 2.28 -2.78
C SER A 53 7.27 2.19 -4.12
N HIS A 54 7.81 1.45 -5.09
CA HIS A 54 7.33 1.43 -6.48
C HIS A 54 6.96 0.04 -7.02
N LYS A 55 7.62 -1.04 -6.57
CA LYS A 55 7.60 -2.34 -7.26
C LYS A 55 7.02 -3.51 -6.47
N GLU A 56 6.49 -3.29 -5.28
CA GLU A 56 6.05 -4.30 -4.30
C GLU A 56 7.15 -4.73 -3.31
N ILE A 57 6.75 -4.91 -2.05
CA ILE A 57 7.59 -5.45 -0.98
C ILE A 57 7.45 -6.97 -1.03
N THR A 58 8.52 -7.73 -1.22
CA THR A 58 8.38 -9.19 -1.14
C THR A 58 7.98 -9.61 0.28
N ALA A 59 7.17 -10.67 0.39
CA ALA A 59 6.71 -11.16 1.70
C ALA A 59 7.87 -11.52 2.66
N GLU A 60 9.04 -11.81 2.10
CA GLU A 60 10.30 -12.04 2.81
C GLU A 60 10.72 -10.83 3.66
N TYR A 61 10.56 -9.61 3.16
CA TYR A 61 11.01 -8.40 3.86
C TYR A 61 10.01 -7.87 4.87
N ALA A 62 8.74 -8.21 4.75
CA ALA A 62 7.69 -7.66 5.61
C ALA A 62 7.86 -7.97 7.11
N GLY A 63 8.38 -9.15 7.45
CA GLY A 63 8.71 -9.49 8.84
C GLY A 63 9.79 -8.55 9.39
N ARG A 64 10.87 -8.39 8.61
CA ARG A 64 12.03 -7.56 8.98
C ARG A 64 11.71 -6.06 8.98
N LEU A 65 10.82 -5.60 8.11
CA LEU A 65 10.31 -4.22 8.17
C LEU A 65 9.48 -3.95 9.44
N ASN A 66 8.81 -4.97 9.97
CA ASN A 66 8.16 -4.85 11.27
C ASN A 66 9.18 -4.72 12.40
N GLU A 67 10.27 -5.50 12.36
CA GLU A 67 11.38 -5.41 13.32
C GLU A 67 12.03 -4.01 13.28
N VAL A 68 12.26 -3.46 12.07
CA VAL A 68 12.72 -2.06 11.92
C VAL A 68 11.76 -1.09 12.61
N ALA A 69 10.45 -1.24 12.42
CA ALA A 69 9.47 -0.38 13.09
C ALA A 69 9.58 -0.47 14.62
N GLN A 70 9.79 -1.68 15.16
CA GLN A 70 9.97 -1.91 16.59
C GLN A 70 11.24 -1.25 17.15
N CYS A 71 12.36 -1.24 16.40
CA CYS A 71 13.59 -0.55 16.80
C CYS A 71 13.38 0.95 17.09
N PHE A 72 12.41 1.57 16.44
CA PHE A 72 12.08 2.98 16.63
C PHE A 72 10.80 3.21 17.46
N GLY A 73 10.24 2.17 18.09
CA GLY A 73 8.99 2.27 18.83
C GLY A 73 7.76 2.60 17.96
N ILE A 74 7.84 2.36 16.64
CA ILE A 74 6.77 2.65 15.69
C ILE A 74 5.78 1.49 15.69
N ARG A 75 4.54 1.76 16.10
CA ARG A 75 3.46 0.76 16.07
C ARG A 75 3.02 0.46 14.64
N MET A 76 3.55 -0.63 14.08
CA MET A 76 3.12 -1.22 12.81
C MET A 76 2.95 -2.73 12.94
N PHE A 77 2.13 -3.31 12.08
CA PHE A 77 1.80 -4.72 12.09
C PHE A 77 2.14 -5.39 10.76
N ARG A 78 2.50 -6.67 10.80
CA ARG A 78 2.89 -7.45 9.61
C ARG A 78 1.86 -7.39 8.48
N TYR A 79 0.57 -7.42 8.81
CA TYR A 79 -0.51 -7.37 7.81
C TYR A 79 -0.59 -6.05 7.04
N GLN A 80 0.09 -4.99 7.50
CA GLN A 80 0.20 -3.73 6.75
C GLN A 80 1.23 -3.85 5.62
N PHE A 81 2.28 -4.64 5.84
CA PHE A 81 3.31 -4.93 4.83
C PHE A 81 2.97 -6.16 3.98
N ILE A 82 2.05 -7.03 4.42
CA ILE A 82 1.47 -8.12 3.62
C ILE A 82 -0.06 -8.12 3.83
N PRO A 83 -0.79 -7.24 3.11
CA PRO A 83 -2.24 -7.22 3.18
C PRO A 83 -2.84 -8.54 2.69
N THR A 84 -3.77 -9.08 3.47
CA THR A 84 -4.54 -10.26 3.08
C THR A 84 -5.60 -9.89 2.04
N ASP A 85 -6.11 -10.89 1.32
CA ASP A 85 -7.21 -10.69 0.37
C ASP A 85 -8.44 -10.02 1.01
N ASN A 86 -8.74 -10.36 2.26
CA ASN A 86 -9.85 -9.74 2.99
C ASN A 86 -9.62 -8.25 3.24
N ILE A 87 -8.39 -7.86 3.58
CA ILE A 87 -8.00 -6.45 3.73
C ILE A 87 -8.12 -5.74 2.38
N CYS A 88 -7.57 -6.31 1.31
CA CYS A 88 -7.65 -5.73 -0.04
C CYS A 88 -9.10 -5.56 -0.50
N ARG A 89 -9.94 -6.59 -0.33
CA ARG A 89 -11.36 -6.53 -0.70
C ARG A 89 -12.13 -5.48 0.09
N SER A 90 -11.81 -5.31 1.37
CA SER A 90 -12.44 -4.29 2.23
C SER A 90 -12.05 -2.88 1.77
N TRP A 91 -10.77 -2.65 1.48
CA TRP A 91 -10.28 -1.37 0.94
C TRP A 91 -10.83 -1.09 -0.45
N LEU A 92 -10.88 -2.08 -1.34
CA LEU A 92 -11.51 -1.94 -2.65
C LEU A 92 -13.00 -1.65 -2.54
N ALA A 93 -13.72 -2.24 -1.57
CA ALA A 93 -15.12 -1.93 -1.34
C ALA A 93 -15.31 -0.47 -0.91
N HIS A 94 -14.43 0.02 -0.02
CA HIS A 94 -14.43 1.42 0.37
C HIS A 94 -14.10 2.35 -0.81
N ALA A 95 -13.01 2.10 -1.53
CA ALA A 95 -12.60 2.86 -2.71
C ALA A 95 -13.72 2.88 -3.77
N TYR A 96 -14.36 1.75 -4.05
CA TYR A 96 -15.47 1.68 -5.00
C TYR A 96 -16.63 2.60 -4.61
N GLN A 97 -17.02 2.65 -3.33
CA GLN A 97 -18.10 3.53 -2.89
C GLN A 97 -17.75 5.01 -3.06
N ASN A 98 -16.47 5.35 -2.92
CA ASN A 98 -15.98 6.72 -3.10
C ASN A 98 -15.81 7.07 -4.58
N ASP A 99 -15.37 6.13 -5.41
CA ASP A 99 -14.94 6.38 -6.79
C ASP A 99 -16.07 6.24 -7.82
N LYS A 100 -17.13 5.47 -7.51
CA LYS A 100 -18.25 5.22 -8.44
C LYS A 100 -18.86 6.55 -8.93
N GLY A 101 -18.99 6.69 -10.25
CA GLY A 101 -19.54 7.88 -10.89
C GLY A 101 -18.66 9.13 -10.84
N ARG A 102 -17.45 9.06 -10.26
CA ARG A 102 -16.50 10.17 -10.29
C ARG A 102 -15.64 10.13 -11.56
N GLN A 103 -15.22 11.31 -12.00
CA GLN A 103 -14.22 11.46 -13.07
C GLN A 103 -12.82 11.09 -12.55
N PRO A 104 -11.95 10.48 -13.37
CA PRO A 104 -10.57 10.16 -12.98
C PRO A 104 -9.82 11.35 -12.38
N HIS A 105 -9.26 11.18 -11.18
CA HIS A 105 -8.39 12.16 -10.52
C HIS A 105 -7.38 11.46 -9.60
N LYS A 106 -6.36 12.20 -9.12
CA LYS A 106 -5.22 11.71 -8.32
C LYS A 106 -5.55 11.02 -6.97
N HIS A 107 -6.82 10.89 -6.61
CA HIS A 107 -7.27 10.26 -5.36
C HIS A 107 -8.25 9.11 -5.61
N ILE A 108 -8.44 8.73 -6.87
CA ILE A 108 -9.21 7.55 -7.28
C ILE A 108 -8.25 6.38 -7.40
N PHE A 109 -8.72 5.19 -7.06
CA PHE A 109 -7.96 3.98 -7.33
C PHE A 109 -7.76 3.81 -8.84
N GLU A 110 -6.51 3.87 -9.31
CA GLU A 110 -6.20 3.98 -10.74
C GLU A 110 -6.30 2.65 -11.51
N HIS A 111 -6.49 1.54 -10.80
CA HIS A 111 -6.44 0.19 -11.37
C HIS A 111 -7.83 -0.47 -11.48
N TRP A 112 -8.90 0.32 -11.52
CA TRP A 112 -10.22 -0.18 -11.86
C TRP A 112 -10.21 -0.76 -13.28
N GLU A 113 -10.58 -2.03 -13.44
CA GLU A 113 -10.69 -2.64 -14.78
C GLU A 113 -11.99 -2.24 -15.48
N ARG A 114 -13.03 -1.93 -14.70
CA ARG A 114 -14.29 -1.39 -15.20
C ARG A 114 -14.24 0.12 -15.27
N ASP A 115 -14.98 0.67 -16.23
CA ASP A 115 -15.20 2.11 -16.33
C ASP A 115 -16.09 2.59 -15.17
N MET A 116 -15.46 3.24 -14.19
CA MET A 116 -16.12 3.73 -12.99
C MET A 116 -17.02 4.95 -13.24
N THR A 117 -16.80 5.69 -14.33
CA THR A 117 -17.61 6.87 -14.69
C THR A 117 -19.02 6.49 -15.13
N LYS A 118 -19.19 5.28 -15.68
CA LYS A 118 -20.45 4.75 -16.19
C LYS A 118 -21.31 4.06 -15.12
N VAL A 119 -20.79 3.91 -13.90
CA VAL A 119 -21.55 3.33 -12.80
C VAL A 119 -22.59 4.35 -12.34
N LYS A 120 -23.86 4.11 -12.72
CA LYS A 120 -24.98 4.97 -12.31
C LYS A 120 -25.02 5.08 -10.78
N VAL A 121 -24.71 6.27 -10.27
CA VAL A 121 -25.05 6.66 -8.90
C VAL A 121 -26.56 6.89 -8.92
N ARG A 122 -27.35 5.88 -8.54
CA ARG A 122 -28.71 6.16 -8.13
C ARG A 122 -28.58 6.94 -6.83
N GLU A 123 -28.77 8.26 -6.90
CA GLU A 123 -29.07 9.06 -5.72
C GLU A 123 -30.29 8.41 -5.07
N ALA A 124 -30.13 7.99 -3.81
CA ALA A 124 -31.29 7.61 -3.01
C ALA A 124 -32.08 8.89 -2.77
N ALA A 125 -33.24 8.98 -3.40
CA ALA A 125 -34.27 9.98 -3.14
C ALA A 125 -34.80 9.86 -1.70
#